data_AF-A0A0S8EM85-F1
#
_entry.id   AF-A0A0S8EM85-F1
#
_cell.length_a   1.000
_cell.length_b   1.000
_cell.length_c   1.000
_cell.angle_alpha   90.00
_cell.angle_beta   90.00
_cell.angle_gamma   90.00
#
_symmetry.space_group_name_H-M   'P 1'
#
loop_
_entity.id
_entity.type
_entity.pdbx_description
1 polymer ?
#
loop_
_entity_poly.entity_id
_entity_poly.type
_entity_poly.pdbx_seq_one_letter_code
_entity_poly.pdbx_strand_id
1 'polypeptide(L)'
;MSARAKTKLAFDPSKTMLLIAAWPEKLVAPELIIWAMEHRFRRIQWYSKRYVECAYNEAVKTLALPSDCEHFIFADHDVRPGPRTVPFLEAEGKLVACEYPLSNDKSWDDPQAMHTGLWRCDREVLEAVQPPWFERVLTPDGTREHRCVCMYFRDKAKAAGYEVVRAGWASHKPR
;
A
#
# COMPACT_ATOMS: atom_id res chain seq x y z
N MET A 1 -25.48 -8.23 -23.06
CA MET A 1 -24.96 -7.28 -22.04
C MET A 1 -24.90 -8.02 -20.72
N SER A 2 -23.73 -8.54 -20.33
CA SER A 2 -23.57 -9.28 -19.08
C SER A 2 -23.51 -8.28 -17.92
N ALA A 3 -24.40 -8.43 -16.95
CA ALA A 3 -24.33 -7.66 -15.71
C ALA A 3 -23.04 -8.08 -14.99
N ARG A 4 -22.01 -7.22 -15.00
CA ARG A 4 -20.83 -7.39 -14.15
C ARG A 4 -21.35 -7.52 -12.71
N ALA A 5 -21.14 -8.68 -12.09
CA ALA A 5 -21.43 -8.89 -10.68
C ALA A 5 -20.77 -7.75 -9.90
N LYS A 6 -21.53 -7.04 -9.07
CA LYS A 6 -20.98 -6.00 -8.21
C LYS A 6 -20.12 -6.68 -7.15
N THR A 7 -18.81 -6.71 -7.38
CA THR A 7 -17.79 -7.05 -6.38
C THR A 7 -18.08 -6.27 -5.10
N LYS A 8 -18.27 -6.96 -3.97
CA LYS A 8 -18.56 -6.32 -2.69
C LYS A 8 -17.24 -5.96 -2.04
N LEU A 9 -16.83 -4.71 -2.20
CA LEU A 9 -15.60 -4.19 -1.59
C LEU A 9 -15.78 -4.09 -0.07
N ALA A 10 -14.70 -4.30 0.68
CA ALA A 10 -14.69 -4.17 2.13
C ALA A 10 -14.70 -2.71 2.61
N PHE A 11 -14.54 -1.76 1.68
CA PHE A 11 -14.51 -0.33 1.93
C PHE A 11 -15.31 0.41 0.85
N ASP A 12 -15.62 1.68 1.10
CA ASP A 12 -16.35 2.54 0.17
C ASP A 12 -15.38 3.29 -0.77
N PRO A 13 -15.33 3.00 -2.09
CA PRO A 13 -14.45 3.71 -3.03
C PRO A 13 -14.65 5.22 -3.07
N SER A 14 -15.87 5.70 -2.79
CA SER A 14 -16.19 7.13 -2.75
C SER A 14 -15.57 7.86 -1.56
N LYS A 15 -14.99 7.11 -0.62
CA LYS A 15 -14.22 7.59 0.52
C LYS A 15 -12.76 7.14 0.49
N THR A 16 -12.30 6.56 -0.62
CA THR A 16 -10.95 6.02 -0.77
C THR A 16 -10.06 6.94 -1.59
N MET A 17 -8.85 7.16 -1.11
CA MET A 17 -7.76 7.77 -1.88
C MET A 17 -6.74 6.72 -2.29
N LEU A 18 -6.38 6.71 -3.57
CA LEU A 18 -5.22 5.98 -4.10
C LEU A 18 -4.00 6.92 -4.14
N LEU A 19 -2.92 6.51 -3.52
CA LEU A 19 -1.65 7.22 -3.39
C LEU A 19 -0.58 6.42 -4.14
N ILE A 20 0.01 7.03 -5.17
CA ILE A 20 0.97 6.35 -6.06
C ILE A 20 2.37 6.97 -5.91
N ALA A 21 3.34 6.16 -5.46
CA ALA A 21 4.75 6.53 -5.40
C ALA A 21 5.36 6.51 -6.81
N ALA A 22 5.63 7.69 -7.37
CA ALA A 22 5.96 7.87 -8.78
C ALA A 22 7.43 8.26 -9.06
N TRP A 23 8.32 8.21 -8.06
CA TRP A 23 9.75 8.41 -8.30
C TRP A 23 10.40 7.14 -8.88
N PRO A 24 11.39 7.22 -9.79
CA PRO A 24 11.98 8.43 -10.39
C PRO A 24 11.27 8.93 -11.66
N GLU A 25 10.52 8.06 -12.33
CA GLU A 25 10.16 8.25 -13.74
C GLU A 25 8.86 9.04 -13.94
N LYS A 26 8.05 9.20 -12.89
CA LYS A 26 6.64 9.65 -12.94
C LYS A 26 5.73 8.80 -13.84
N LEU A 27 6.26 7.73 -14.42
CA LEU A 27 5.51 6.78 -15.23
C LEU A 27 4.86 5.77 -14.31
N VAL A 28 3.55 5.59 -14.47
CA VAL A 28 2.78 4.61 -13.71
C VAL A 28 2.38 3.49 -14.65
N ALA A 29 2.43 2.25 -14.18
CA ALA A 29 1.96 1.09 -14.91
C ALA A 29 0.52 1.32 -15.40
N PRO A 30 0.24 1.18 -16.71
CA PRO A 30 -1.10 1.39 -17.26
C PRO A 30 -2.16 0.55 -16.55
N GLU A 31 -1.81 -0.65 -16.12
CA GLU A 31 -2.67 -1.57 -15.38
C GLU A 31 -3.15 -0.96 -14.06
N LEU A 32 -2.29 -0.24 -13.33
CA LEU A 32 -2.67 0.44 -12.09
C LEU A 32 -3.67 1.57 -12.36
N ILE A 33 -3.49 2.32 -13.45
CA ILE A 33 -4.40 3.41 -13.84
C ILE A 33 -5.76 2.87 -14.27
N ILE A 34 -5.78 1.84 -15.13
CA ILE A 34 -7.02 1.19 -15.58
C ILE A 34 -7.77 0.64 -14.36
N TRP A 35 -7.07 -0.05 -13.46
CA TRP A 35 -7.65 -0.60 -12.24
C TRP A 35 -8.26 0.51 -11.36
N ALA A 36 -7.55 1.62 -11.16
CA ALA A 36 -8.08 2.75 -10.41
C ALA A 36 -9.36 3.35 -11.04
N MET A 37 -9.40 3.44 -12.37
CA MET A 37 -10.58 3.92 -13.11
C MET A 37 -11.76 2.96 -13.01
N GLU A 38 -11.52 1.65 -13.08
CA GLU A 38 -12.58 0.64 -12.97
C GLU A 38 -13.24 0.65 -11.57
N HIS A 39 -12.45 0.88 -10.52
CA HIS A 39 -12.93 0.91 -9.14
C HIS A 39 -13.44 2.28 -8.66
N ARG A 40 -13.21 3.34 -9.45
CA ARG A 40 -13.76 4.69 -9.21
C ARG A 40 -13.41 5.23 -7.82
N PHE A 41 -12.15 5.09 -7.41
CA PHE A 41 -11.69 5.71 -6.15
C PHE A 41 -11.89 7.22 -6.19
N ARG A 42 -12.28 7.81 -5.06
CA ARG A 42 -12.60 9.23 -4.93
C ARG A 42 -11.50 10.13 -5.45
N ARG A 43 -10.25 9.81 -5.11
CA ARG A 43 -9.07 10.61 -5.46
C ARG A 43 -7.92 9.68 -5.82
N ILE A 44 -7.14 10.10 -6.81
CA ILE A 44 -5.86 9.51 -7.17
C ILE A 44 -4.82 10.63 -7.03
N GLN A 45 -3.78 10.36 -6.26
CA GLN A 45 -2.72 11.33 -5.93
C GLN A 45 -1.36 10.68 -6.18
N TRP A 46 -0.45 11.46 -6.74
CA TRP A 46 0.91 11.04 -7.00
C TRP A 46 1.85 11.78 -6.06
N TYR A 47 2.81 11.06 -5.51
CA TYR A 47 3.87 11.63 -4.69
C TYR A 47 5.23 11.08 -5.15
N SER A 48 6.28 11.85 -4.91
CA SER A 48 7.56 11.60 -5.54
C SER A 48 8.70 12.11 -4.67
N LYS A 49 9.33 11.20 -3.94
CA LYS A 49 10.61 11.42 -3.26
C LYS A 49 11.57 10.30 -3.60
N ARG A 50 12.86 10.62 -3.59
CA ARG A 50 13.94 9.68 -3.90
C ARG A 50 13.98 8.48 -2.98
N TYR A 51 13.82 8.72 -1.68
CA TYR A 51 13.86 7.67 -0.67
C TYR A 51 12.44 7.25 -0.31
N VAL A 52 12.22 5.94 -0.27
CA VAL A 52 10.88 5.34 -0.15
C VAL A 52 10.22 5.71 1.18
N GLU A 53 10.97 5.72 2.28
CA GLU A 53 10.52 6.18 3.58
C GLU A 53 10.12 7.66 3.57
N CYS A 54 10.87 8.52 2.87
CA CYS A 54 10.49 9.93 2.72
C CYS A 54 9.21 10.08 1.90
N ALA A 55 9.07 9.27 0.83
CA ALA A 55 7.90 9.30 -0.04
C ALA A 55 6.63 8.91 0.74
N TYR A 56 6.67 7.79 1.47
CA TYR A 56 5.53 7.34 2.27
C TYR A 56 5.21 8.28 3.43
N ASN A 57 6.21 8.79 4.17
CA ASN A 57 5.95 9.77 5.24
C ASN A 57 5.34 11.07 4.68
N GLU A 58 5.80 11.55 3.52
CA GLU A 58 5.18 12.71 2.86
C GLU A 58 3.74 12.41 2.49
N ALA A 59 3.48 11.27 1.82
CA ALA A 59 2.13 10.87 1.43
C ALA A 59 1.18 10.82 2.63
N VAL A 60 1.59 10.23 3.75
CA VAL A 60 0.77 10.20 4.97
C VAL A 60 0.55 11.60 5.53
N LYS A 61 1.63 12.37 5.71
CA LYS A 61 1.60 13.68 6.36
C LYS A 61 0.86 14.75 5.57
N THR A 62 1.02 14.80 4.26
CA THR A 62 0.58 15.93 3.43
C THR A 62 -0.63 15.61 2.55
N LEU A 63 -0.90 14.33 2.28
CA LEU A 63 -1.99 13.91 1.40
C LEU A 63 -3.06 13.11 2.15
N ALA A 64 -2.68 12.03 2.84
CA ALA A 64 -3.63 11.10 3.45
C ALA A 64 -4.37 11.72 4.64
N LEU A 65 -3.65 12.01 5.73
CA LEU A 65 -4.25 12.51 6.97
C LEU A 65 -4.96 13.87 6.81
N PRO A 66 -4.46 14.83 6.01
CA PRO A 66 -5.18 16.08 5.74
C PRO A 66 -6.42 15.95 4.85
N SER A 67 -6.63 14.81 4.18
CA SER A 67 -7.80 14.62 3.33
C SER A 67 -9.08 14.34 4.13
N ASP A 68 -10.22 14.28 3.45
CA ASP A 68 -11.51 13.82 3.99
C ASP A 68 -11.79 12.34 3.66
N CYS A 69 -10.79 11.59 3.18
CA CYS A 69 -10.92 10.17 2.88
C CYS A 69 -10.79 9.33 4.16
N GLU A 70 -11.53 8.21 4.22
CA GLU A 70 -11.51 7.27 5.33
C GLU A 70 -10.58 6.08 5.06
N HIS A 71 -10.37 5.78 3.77
CA HIS A 71 -9.54 4.65 3.32
C HIS A 71 -8.42 5.12 2.40
N PHE A 72 -7.27 4.48 2.51
CA PHE A 72 -6.08 4.80 1.74
C PHE A 72 -5.53 3.54 1.09
N ILE A 73 -5.31 3.58 -0.21
CA ILE A 73 -4.56 2.58 -0.95
C ILE A 73 -3.24 3.21 -1.34
N PHE A 74 -2.15 2.54 -1.04
CA PHE A 74 -0.81 2.94 -1.39
C PHE A 74 -0.25 1.95 -2.41
N ALA A 75 0.37 2.47 -3.46
CA ALA A 75 0.92 1.66 -4.53
C ALA A 75 2.25 2.23 -5.03
N ASP A 76 3.21 1.36 -5.29
CA ASP A 76 4.39 1.70 -6.07
C ASP A 76 4.00 1.82 -7.57
N HIS A 77 4.62 2.72 -8.31
CA HIS A 77 4.26 2.99 -9.71
C HIS A 77 4.35 1.79 -10.66
N ASP A 78 5.13 0.76 -10.32
CA ASP A 78 5.43 -0.42 -11.13
C ASP A 78 4.65 -1.68 -10.74
N VAL A 79 3.75 -1.58 -9.75
CA VAL A 79 2.77 -2.64 -9.50
C VAL A 79 1.69 -2.65 -10.58
N ARG A 80 1.23 -3.86 -10.90
CA ARG A 80 0.27 -4.15 -11.97
C ARG A 80 -0.88 -4.96 -11.38
N PRO A 81 -1.91 -4.29 -10.85
CA PRO A 81 -3.14 -4.94 -10.46
C PRO A 81 -3.82 -5.64 -11.65
N GLY A 82 -4.62 -6.65 -11.35
CA GLY A 82 -5.35 -7.42 -12.36
C GLY A 82 -6.46 -8.22 -11.70
N PRO A 83 -7.07 -9.21 -12.38
CA PRO A 83 -8.20 -9.96 -11.80
C PRO A 83 -7.91 -10.61 -10.43
N ARG A 84 -6.65 -10.95 -10.15
CA ARG A 84 -6.23 -11.54 -8.87
C ARG A 84 -6.09 -10.52 -7.73
N THR A 85 -6.20 -9.22 -7.97
CA THR A 85 -6.26 -8.20 -6.89
C THR A 85 -7.67 -7.99 -6.35
N VAL A 86 -8.69 -8.67 -6.87
CA VAL A 86 -10.06 -8.56 -6.32
C VAL A 86 -10.11 -8.94 -4.82
N PRO A 87 -9.51 -10.05 -4.35
CA PRO A 87 -9.55 -10.39 -2.93
C PRO A 87 -8.89 -9.34 -2.02
N PHE A 88 -7.88 -8.59 -2.50
CA PHE A 88 -7.28 -7.47 -1.76
C PHE A 88 -8.32 -6.38 -1.41
N LEU A 89 -9.23 -6.11 -2.35
CA LEU A 89 -10.28 -5.13 -2.21
C LEU A 89 -11.47 -5.63 -1.37
N GLU A 90 -11.73 -6.93 -1.41
CA GLU A 90 -12.84 -7.58 -0.69
C GLU A 90 -12.48 -8.03 0.73
N ALA A 91 -11.18 -8.12 1.05
CA ALA A 91 -10.72 -8.61 2.34
C ALA A 91 -11.22 -7.76 3.51
N GLU A 92 -11.70 -8.40 4.57
CA GLU A 92 -11.97 -7.69 5.81
C GLU A 92 -10.66 -7.33 6.51
N GLY A 93 -10.62 -6.19 7.20
CA GLY A 93 -9.43 -5.72 7.90
C GLY A 93 -9.07 -4.28 7.60
N LYS A 94 -8.48 -3.63 8.61
CA LYS A 94 -8.11 -2.22 8.61
C LYS A 94 -6.73 -1.96 8.02
N LEU A 95 -5.89 -2.98 7.92
CA LEU A 95 -4.58 -2.94 7.27
C LEU A 95 -4.43 -4.20 6.43
N VAL A 96 -4.37 -4.04 5.11
CA VAL A 96 -4.35 -5.15 4.16
C VAL A 96 -3.20 -5.00 3.19
N ALA A 97 -2.42 -6.07 3.01
CA ALA A 97 -1.32 -6.13 2.05
C ALA A 97 -1.72 -7.03 0.88
N CYS A 98 -1.48 -6.55 -0.35
CA CYS A 98 -1.57 -7.39 -1.54
C CYS A 98 -0.25 -8.13 -1.73
N GLU A 99 -0.33 -9.41 -2.04
CA GLU A 99 0.87 -10.19 -2.33
C GLU A 99 1.35 -9.93 -3.78
N TYR A 100 2.66 -10.05 -4.01
CA TYR A 100 3.29 -9.85 -5.32
C TYR A 100 4.71 -10.48 -5.34
N PRO A 101 5.32 -10.73 -6.53
CA PRO A 101 6.61 -11.40 -6.59
C PRO A 101 7.71 -10.50 -6.04
N LEU A 102 8.53 -11.08 -5.17
CA LEU A 102 9.73 -10.48 -4.57
C LEU A 102 10.94 -11.32 -4.96
N SER A 103 12.15 -10.79 -4.80
CA SER A 103 13.40 -11.50 -5.11
C SER A 103 13.67 -12.71 -4.22
N ASN A 104 12.93 -12.87 -3.13
CA ASN A 104 13.04 -13.95 -2.18
C ASN A 104 11.65 -14.56 -1.91
N ASP A 105 11.48 -15.84 -2.25
CA ASP A 105 10.22 -16.56 -2.11
C ASP A 105 9.72 -16.64 -0.66
N LYS A 106 10.63 -16.52 0.33
CA LYS A 106 10.30 -16.55 1.76
C LYS A 106 9.80 -15.23 2.32
N SER A 107 9.72 -14.18 1.51
CA SER A 107 9.33 -12.84 1.96
C SER A 107 7.88 -12.77 2.47
N TRP A 108 7.09 -13.81 2.18
CA TRP A 108 5.69 -13.96 2.58
C TRP A 108 5.49 -15.15 3.55
N ASP A 109 6.55 -15.74 4.12
CA ASP A 109 6.40 -16.86 5.07
C ASP A 109 5.71 -16.44 6.38
N ASP A 110 5.89 -15.18 6.80
CA ASP A 110 5.18 -14.60 7.94
C ASP A 110 3.73 -14.27 7.53
N PRO A 111 2.70 -14.81 8.23
CA PRO A 111 1.30 -14.53 7.92
C PRO A 111 0.92 -13.05 8.06
N GLN A 112 1.69 -12.28 8.83
CA GLN A 112 1.55 -10.83 8.99
C GLN A 112 2.58 -10.05 8.17
N ALA A 113 3.29 -10.69 7.22
CA ALA A 113 4.18 -10.00 6.31
C ALA A 113 3.44 -8.90 5.55
N MET A 114 4.10 -7.75 5.43
CA MET A 114 3.62 -6.60 4.67
C MET A 114 4.79 -6.08 3.85
N HIS A 115 4.53 -5.79 2.58
CA HIS A 115 5.47 -5.11 1.68
C HIS A 115 4.75 -3.95 0.99
N THR A 116 5.47 -2.85 0.74
CA THR A 116 4.84 -1.57 0.40
C THR A 116 4.34 -1.44 -1.03
N GLY A 117 4.57 -2.43 -1.90
CA GLY A 117 4.23 -2.35 -3.33
C GLY A 117 2.75 -2.11 -3.60
N LEU A 118 1.85 -2.78 -2.88
CA LEU A 118 0.42 -2.50 -2.93
C LEU A 118 -0.23 -2.89 -1.60
N TRP A 119 -0.74 -1.89 -0.88
CA TRP A 119 -1.39 -2.10 0.41
C TRP A 119 -2.48 -1.06 0.64
N ARG A 120 -3.36 -1.32 1.60
CA ARG A 120 -4.37 -0.36 2.03
C ARG A 120 -4.51 -0.31 3.53
N CYS A 121 -4.97 0.82 4.02
CA CYS A 121 -5.37 0.95 5.41
C CYS A 121 -6.54 1.91 5.59
N ASP A 122 -7.18 1.79 6.74
CA ASP A 122 -8.12 2.78 7.24
C ASP A 122 -7.37 3.91 7.93
N ARG A 123 -7.98 5.10 7.94
CA ARG A 123 -7.46 6.30 8.58
C ARG A 123 -6.99 6.07 10.00
N GLU A 124 -7.76 5.35 10.80
CA GLU A 124 -7.44 5.09 12.20
C GLU A 124 -6.11 4.33 12.40
N VAL A 125 -5.66 3.55 11.40
CA VAL A 125 -4.34 2.90 11.45
C VAL A 125 -3.23 3.94 11.34
N LEU A 126 -3.36 4.89 10.42
CA LEU A 126 -2.38 5.97 10.25
C LEU A 126 -2.36 6.91 11.45
N GLU A 127 -3.52 7.17 12.07
CA GLU A 127 -3.65 8.04 13.25
C GLU A 127 -3.11 7.38 14.53
N ALA A 128 -3.25 6.06 14.67
CA ALA A 128 -2.73 5.33 15.83
C ALA A 128 -1.21 5.15 15.81
N VAL A 129 -0.60 5.16 14.62
CA VAL A 129 0.86 5.06 14.44
C VAL A 129 1.50 6.45 14.57
N GLN A 130 2.30 6.65 15.61
CA GLN A 130 3.05 7.90 15.79
C GLN A 130 4.09 8.11 14.68
N PRO A 131 4.32 9.34 14.18
CA PRO A 131 5.39 9.60 13.22
C PRO A 131 6.80 9.34 13.80
N PRO A 132 7.81 9.04 12.97
CA PRO A 132 7.68 8.73 11.54
C PRO A 132 6.92 7.41 11.34
N TRP A 133 6.07 7.35 10.31
CA TRP A 133 5.33 6.12 9.98
C TRP A 133 6.25 5.07 9.36
N PHE A 134 7.22 5.53 8.57
CA PHE A 134 8.12 4.71 7.78
C PHE A 134 9.58 5.09 8.07
N GLU A 135 10.43 4.11 8.25
CA GLU A 135 11.85 4.33 8.51
C GLU A 135 12.66 3.12 8.03
N ARG A 136 13.78 3.37 7.34
CA ARG A 136 14.78 2.34 7.05
C ARG A 136 15.78 2.33 8.18
N VAL A 137 15.88 1.24 8.91
CA VAL A 137 16.83 1.11 10.01
C VAL A 137 18.05 0.35 9.50
N LEU A 138 19.22 0.97 9.60
CA LEU A 138 20.50 0.33 9.27
C LEU A 138 21.15 -0.26 10.53
N THR A 139 22.09 -1.16 10.33
CA THR A 139 23.02 -1.60 11.38
C THR A 139 23.85 -0.43 11.89
N PRO A 140 24.43 -0.51 13.11
CA PRO A 140 25.21 0.60 13.69
C PRO A 140 26.39 1.08 12.84
N ASP A 141 26.97 0.19 12.03
CA ASP A 141 28.05 0.50 11.07
C ASP A 141 27.54 1.06 9.73
N GLY A 142 26.22 1.14 9.54
CA GLY A 142 25.56 1.66 8.34
C GLY A 142 25.68 0.76 7.10
N THR A 143 26.18 -0.47 7.23
CA THR A 143 26.51 -1.30 6.06
C THR A 143 25.37 -2.20 5.60
N ARG A 144 24.41 -2.50 6.46
CA ARG A 144 23.29 -3.40 6.18
C ARG A 144 21.97 -2.84 6.66
N GLU A 145 20.90 -3.22 5.98
CA GLU A 145 19.56 -2.98 6.48
C GLU A 145 19.28 -3.92 7.66
N HIS A 146 18.99 -3.33 8.82
CA HIS A 146 18.53 -4.05 10.00
C HIS A 146 17.01 -4.26 9.96
N ARG A 147 16.27 -3.29 9.43
CA ARG A 147 14.81 -3.35 9.29
C ARG A 147 14.34 -2.58 8.05
N CYS A 148 13.57 -3.25 7.19
CA CYS A 148 12.96 -2.61 6.03
C CYS A 148 11.87 -1.64 6.44
N VAL A 149 11.62 -0.67 5.56
CA VAL A 149 10.58 0.34 5.68
C VAL A 149 9.19 -0.26 5.91
N CYS A 150 8.91 -1.36 5.22
CA CYS A 150 7.72 -2.18 5.37
C CYS A 150 7.52 -2.72 6.79
N MET A 151 8.54 -3.41 7.32
CA MET A 151 8.52 -4.02 8.65
C MET A 151 8.39 -2.95 9.72
N TYR A 152 9.04 -1.80 9.56
CA TYR A 152 8.94 -0.71 10.52
C TYR A 152 7.49 -0.25 10.73
N PHE A 153 6.76 0.05 9.64
CA PHE A 153 5.36 0.46 9.73
C PHE A 153 4.47 -0.66 10.27
N ARG A 154 4.63 -1.89 9.75
CA ARG A 154 3.91 -3.07 10.24
C ARG A 154 4.03 -3.23 11.74
N ASP A 155 5.27 -3.18 12.26
CA ASP A 155 5.52 -3.45 13.67
C ASP A 155 4.95 -2.36 14.57
N LYS A 156 4.90 -1.11 14.09
CA LYS A 156 4.20 -0.02 14.80
C LYS A 156 2.68 -0.18 14.73
N ALA A 157 2.12 -0.56 13.59
CA ALA A 157 0.68 -0.85 13.48
C ALA A 157 0.28 -2.00 14.42
N LYS A 158 1.11 -3.05 14.50
CA LYS A 158 0.94 -4.17 15.43
C LYS A 158 1.01 -3.73 16.89
N ALA A 159 1.97 -2.88 17.24
CA ALA A 159 2.05 -2.32 18.58
C ALA A 159 0.83 -1.46 18.94
N ALA A 160 0.16 -0.87 17.94
CA ALA A 160 -1.10 -0.16 18.08
C ALA A 160 -2.36 -1.08 18.05
N GLY A 161 -2.18 -2.40 18.00
CA GLY A 161 -3.28 -3.38 18.04
C GLY A 161 -3.89 -3.75 16.70
N TYR A 162 -3.26 -3.37 15.58
CA TYR A 162 -3.73 -3.73 14.24
C TYR A 162 -3.01 -4.96 13.69
N GLU A 163 -3.75 -5.80 12.99
CA GLU A 163 -3.20 -6.95 12.29
C GLU A 163 -3.14 -6.68 10.78
N VAL A 164 -2.11 -7.21 10.13
CA VAL A 164 -2.03 -7.24 8.67
C VAL A 164 -2.83 -8.43 8.16
N VAL A 165 -3.81 -8.16 7.30
CA VAL A 165 -4.46 -9.18 6.50
C VAL A 165 -3.78 -9.26 5.14
N ARG A 166 -3.45 -10.46 4.68
CA ARG A 166 -2.92 -10.68 3.33
C ARG A 166 -4.03 -11.17 2.43
N ALA A 167 -4.21 -10.52 1.30
CA ALA A 167 -5.23 -10.91 0.35
C ALA A 167 -4.91 -10.39 -1.05
N GLY A 168 -5.24 -11.22 -2.04
CA GLY A 168 -5.07 -10.88 -3.44
C GLY A 168 -3.61 -10.94 -3.90
N TRP A 169 -3.44 -10.85 -5.22
CA TRP A 169 -2.16 -10.93 -5.88
C TRP A 169 -2.05 -9.90 -6.99
N ALA A 170 -0.96 -9.14 -7.01
CA ALA A 170 -0.58 -8.22 -8.07
C ALA A 170 0.71 -8.71 -8.75
N SER A 171 0.90 -8.32 -10.01
CA SER A 171 2.22 -8.44 -10.62
C SER A 171 3.07 -7.25 -10.20
N HIS A 172 4.37 -7.47 -10.11
CA HIS A 172 5.35 -6.43 -9.81
C HIS A 172 6.51 -6.64 -10.77
N LYS A 173 6.85 -5.61 -11.54
CA LYS A 173 7.95 -5.65 -12.51
C LYS A 173 8.83 -4.43 -12.29
N PRO A 174 9.80 -4.53 -11.36
CA PRO A 174 10.86 -3.54 -11.26
C PRO A 174 11.50 -3.40 -12.63
N ARG A 175 11.53 -2.18 -13.17
CA ARG A 175 12.28 -1.88 -14.39
C ARG A 175 13.76 -1.74 -14.09
#